data_AF-A0A5J6JHU1-F1
#
_entry.id   AF-A0A5J6JHU1-F1
#
_cell.length_a   1.000
_cell.length_b   1.000
_cell.length_c   1.000
_cell.angle_alpha   90.00
_cell.angle_beta   90.00
_cell.angle_gamma   90.00
#
_symmetry.space_group_name_H-M   'P 1'
#
loop_
_entity.id
_entity.type
_entity.pdbx_description
1 polymer ?
#
loop_
_entity_poly.entity_id
_entity_poly.type
_entity_poly.pdbx_seq_one_letter_code
_entity_poly.pdbx_strand_id
1 'polypeptide(L)'
;MWDDTITDPTVRNEARGFAWSFHTSNGPPEAYLDTDGMCLYIDAALADAAEVACVLRQYVPGSIEVTFCDQGYDFDLVITPGTTPAELIGKADALP
;
A
#
# COMPACT_ATOMS: atom_id res chain seq x y z
N MET A 1 -13.35 16.27 3.26
CA MET A 1 -14.02 15.50 2.20
C MET A 1 -13.02 15.44 1.07
N TRP A 2 -12.68 14.24 0.56
CA TRP A 2 -11.66 14.10 -0.49
C TRP A 2 -12.32 14.32 -1.84
N ASP A 3 -12.42 15.58 -2.24
CA ASP A 3 -13.27 16.00 -3.37
C ASP A 3 -12.70 15.60 -4.75
N ASP A 4 -11.43 15.19 -4.81
CA ASP A 4 -10.74 14.80 -6.05
C ASP A 4 -10.66 13.28 -6.26
N THR A 5 -11.20 12.47 -5.33
CA THR A 5 -11.19 11.00 -5.49
C THR A 5 -12.24 10.56 -6.49
N ILE A 6 -11.81 10.18 -7.71
CA ILE A 6 -12.67 9.53 -8.70
C ILE A 6 -13.04 8.14 -8.19
N THR A 7 -14.25 8.00 -7.66
CA THR A 7 -14.88 6.71 -7.34
C THR A 7 -15.87 6.39 -8.45
N ASP A 8 -15.39 5.93 -9.61
CA ASP A 8 -16.25 5.41 -10.66
C ASP A 8 -16.39 3.89 -10.49
N PRO A 9 -17.51 3.38 -9.93
CA PRO A 9 -17.71 1.94 -9.74
C PRO A 9 -17.88 1.18 -11.07
N THR A 10 -17.99 1.88 -12.21
CA THR A 10 -18.14 1.28 -13.54
C THR A 10 -16.81 1.07 -14.25
N VAL A 11 -15.74 1.75 -13.80
CA VAL A 11 -14.38 1.52 -14.29
C VAL A 11 -13.73 0.45 -13.43
N ARG A 12 -14.00 -0.82 -13.78
CA ARG A 12 -13.28 -1.96 -13.19
C ARG A 12 -11.94 -2.13 -13.90
N ASN A 13 -10.84 -1.92 -13.18
CA ASN A 13 -9.55 -2.42 -13.59
C ASN A 13 -9.45 -3.88 -13.09
N GLU A 14 -9.25 -4.84 -13.99
CA GLU A 14 -9.19 -6.28 -13.65
C GLU A 14 -8.13 -6.60 -12.59
N ALA A 15 -7.14 -5.72 -12.38
CA ALA A 15 -6.09 -5.87 -11.39
C ALA A 15 -6.22 -4.97 -10.14
N ARG A 16 -7.06 -3.91 -10.16
CA ARG A 16 -7.09 -2.90 -9.09
C ARG A 16 -8.49 -2.76 -8.51
N GLY A 17 -8.67 -3.23 -7.27
CA GLY A 17 -9.93 -3.14 -6.54
C GLY A 17 -10.20 -1.73 -5.99
N PHE A 18 -9.16 -1.06 -5.49
CA PHE A 18 -9.25 0.29 -4.93
C PHE A 18 -7.96 1.05 -5.19
N ALA A 19 -8.04 2.25 -5.79
CA ALA A 19 -6.87 3.08 -6.07
C ALA A 19 -7.02 4.46 -5.42
N TRP A 20 -5.90 5.03 -4.97
CA TRP A 20 -5.87 6.40 -4.44
C TRP A 20 -4.56 7.08 -4.82
N SER A 21 -4.57 8.41 -4.70
CA SER A 21 -3.39 9.25 -4.93
C SER A 21 -3.05 10.01 -3.67
N PHE A 22 -1.75 10.15 -3.40
CA PHE A 22 -1.20 11.07 -2.40
C PHE A 22 -0.01 11.81 -3.00
N HIS A 23 0.58 12.74 -2.27
CA HIS A 23 1.77 13.47 -2.71
C HIS A 23 2.92 13.16 -1.76
N THR A 24 4.07 12.79 -2.32
CA THR A 24 5.34 12.75 -1.59
C THR A 24 6.22 13.92 -2.04
N SER A 25 7.38 14.08 -1.38
CA SER A 25 8.40 15.04 -1.81
C SER A 25 8.95 14.75 -3.22
N ASN A 26 8.78 13.52 -3.72
CA ASN A 26 9.24 13.06 -5.03
C ASN A 26 8.16 13.10 -6.12
N GLY A 27 6.95 13.58 -5.80
CA GLY A 27 5.80 13.61 -6.71
C GLY A 27 4.66 12.69 -6.26
N PRO A 28 3.59 12.55 -7.06
CA PRO A 28 2.47 11.68 -6.72
C PRO A 28 2.80 10.21 -7.07
N PRO A 29 2.91 9.31 -6.09
CA PRO A 29 3.08 7.89 -6.36
C PRO A 29 1.78 7.23 -6.82
N GLU A 30 1.92 6.08 -7.48
CA GLU A 30 0.79 5.20 -7.78
C GLU A 30 0.53 4.29 -6.58
N ALA A 31 -0.71 4.23 -6.09
CA ALA A 31 -1.09 3.33 -5.01
C ALA A 31 -2.45 2.67 -5.23
N TYR A 32 -2.51 1.36 -5.02
CA TYR A 32 -3.75 0.60 -5.12
C TYR A 32 -3.73 -0.66 -4.27
N LEU A 33 -4.92 -1.14 -3.92
CA LEU A 33 -5.15 -2.51 -3.50
C LEU A 33 -5.54 -3.35 -4.72
N ASP A 34 -5.10 -4.59 -4.73
CA ASP A 34 -5.59 -5.59 -5.68
C ASP A 34 -7.10 -5.82 -5.54
N THR A 35 -7.67 -6.62 -6.44
CA THR A 35 -9.11 -6.85 -6.51
C THR A 35 -9.68 -7.56 -5.29
N ASP A 36 -8.87 -8.37 -4.61
CA ASP A 36 -9.23 -9.06 -3.38
C ASP A 36 -8.97 -8.21 -2.11
N GLY A 37 -8.31 -7.06 -2.26
CA GLY A 37 -8.06 -6.12 -1.17
C GLY A 37 -6.97 -6.56 -0.20
N MET A 38 -6.10 -7.51 -0.60
CA MET A 38 -5.09 -8.12 0.26
C MET A 38 -3.66 -7.69 -0.07
N CYS A 39 -3.36 -7.36 -1.33
CA CYS A 39 -2.05 -6.86 -1.74
C CYS A 39 -2.10 -5.34 -1.92
N LEU A 40 -1.28 -4.65 -1.16
CA LEU A 40 -1.09 -3.21 -1.18
C LEU A 40 0.10 -2.86 -2.06
N TYR A 41 -0.19 -2.22 -3.19
CA TYR A 41 0.79 -1.67 -4.11
C TYR A 41 1.03 -0.19 -3.85
N ILE A 42 2.30 0.21 -3.78
CA ILE A 42 2.71 1.62 -3.70
C ILE A 42 4.02 1.81 -4.47
N ASP A 43 3.98 2.49 -5.61
CA ASP A 43 5.17 2.89 -6.39
C ASP A 43 5.72 4.22 -5.84
N ALA A 44 6.43 4.12 -4.71
CA ALA A 44 7.08 5.26 -4.05
C ALA A 44 8.44 4.83 -3.48
N ALA A 45 9.22 5.79 -2.98
CA ALA A 45 10.42 5.44 -2.20
C ALA A 45 10.00 4.58 -0.99
N LEU A 46 10.78 3.53 -0.68
CA LEU A 46 10.47 2.54 0.37
C LEU A 46 10.07 3.18 1.71
N ALA A 47 10.70 4.28 2.10
CA ALA A 47 10.33 5.02 3.31
C ALA A 47 8.90 5.60 3.25
N ASP A 48 8.56 6.27 2.16
CA ASP A 48 7.21 6.83 1.94
C ASP A 48 6.17 5.71 1.83
N ALA A 49 6.51 4.63 1.12
CA ALA A 49 5.64 3.48 0.94
C ALA A 49 5.37 2.77 2.28
N ALA A 50 6.39 2.58 3.11
CA ALA A 50 6.26 1.98 4.43
C ALA A 50 5.38 2.82 5.38
N GLU A 51 5.52 4.15 5.36
CA GLU A 51 4.67 5.04 6.16
C GLU A 51 3.19 4.88 5.78
N VAL A 52 2.87 4.94 4.49
CA VAL A 52 1.49 4.81 4.01
C VAL A 52 0.93 3.42 4.29
N ALA A 53 1.73 2.38 4.10
CA ALA A 53 1.35 1.01 4.40
C ALA A 53 1.00 0.80 5.88
N CYS A 54 1.80 1.36 6.78
CA CYS A 54 1.53 1.34 8.22
C CYS A 54 0.27 2.13 8.61
N VAL A 55 0.03 3.30 7.99
CA VAL A 55 -1.20 4.09 8.22
C VAL A 55 -2.42 3.30 7.76
N LEU A 56 -2.39 2.74 6.55
CA LEU A 56 -3.50 1.95 6.01
C LEU A 56 -3.82 0.76 6.92
N ARG A 57 -2.78 0.07 7.42
CA ARG A 57 -2.96 -1.07 8.33
C ARG A 57 -3.73 -0.73 9.60
N GLN A 58 -3.70 0.52 10.08
CA GLN A 58 -4.46 0.94 11.27
C GLN A 58 -5.97 0.95 11.04
N TYR A 59 -6.41 1.11 9.79
CA TYR A 59 -7.83 1.14 9.42
C TYR A 59 -8.36 -0.22 8.95
N VAL A 60 -7.48 -1.19 8.70
CA VAL A 60 -7.85 -2.55 8.32
C VAL A 60 -8.09 -3.41 9.57
N PRO A 61 -9.23 -4.13 9.67
CA PRO A 61 -9.47 -5.08 10.74
C PRO A 61 -8.29 -6.03 11.00
N GLY A 62 -8.03 -6.35 12.27
CA GLY A 62 -6.94 -7.26 12.66
C GLY A 62 -7.03 -8.66 12.03
N SER A 63 -8.23 -9.09 11.67
CA SER A 63 -8.51 -10.39 11.03
C SER A 63 -8.22 -10.46 9.54
N ILE A 64 -7.91 -9.32 8.90
CA ILE A 64 -7.58 -9.25 7.48
C ILE A 64 -6.06 -9.14 7.37
N GLU A 65 -5.48 -10.04 6.59
CA GLU A 65 -4.07 -10.00 6.23
C GLU A 65 -3.86 -8.95 5.14
N VAL A 66 -2.84 -8.11 5.30
CA VAL A 66 -2.45 -7.11 4.31
C VAL A 66 -0.99 -7.33 4.01
N THR A 67 -0.69 -7.52 2.74
CA THR A 67 0.67 -7.73 2.23
C THR A 67 1.13 -6.45 1.55
N PHE A 68 2.31 -5.97 1.92
CA PHE A 68 3.00 -4.89 1.24
C PHE A 68 3.75 -5.45 0.03
N CYS A 69 3.38 -4.96 -1.15
CA CYS A 69 3.90 -5.36 -2.45
C CYS A 69 4.48 -4.09 -3.11
N ASP A 70 5.79 -3.93 -3.20
CA ASP A 70 6.39 -2.80 -3.93
C ASP A 70 6.75 -3.23 -5.37
N GLN A 71 6.60 -2.34 -6.35
CA GLN A 71 6.99 -2.70 -7.72
C GLN A 71 8.49 -2.72 -7.87
N GLY A 72 9.04 -3.89 -8.17
CA GLY A 72 10.47 -4.06 -8.47
C GLY A 72 11.28 -4.64 -7.31
N TYR A 73 10.70 -4.70 -6.11
CA TYR A 73 11.16 -5.62 -5.09
C TYR A 73 10.19 -6.80 -5.08
N ASP A 74 10.62 -7.96 -5.59
CA ASP A 74 9.81 -9.17 -5.65
C ASP A 74 9.55 -9.77 -4.24
N PHE A 75 8.99 -8.98 -3.33
CA PHE A 75 8.67 -9.38 -1.97
C PHE A 75 7.21 -9.21 -1.61
N ASP A 76 6.76 -10.13 -0.75
CA ASP A 76 5.47 -10.11 -0.09
C ASP A 76 5.71 -10.00 1.42
N LEU A 77 5.47 -8.81 1.99
CA LEU A 77 5.63 -8.58 3.42
C LEU A 77 4.30 -8.38 4.12
N VAL A 78 3.94 -9.33 5.00
CA VAL A 78 2.74 -9.18 5.84
C VAL A 78 2.93 -8.03 6.84
N ILE A 79 2.00 -7.07 6.79
CA ILE A 79 1.92 -5.95 7.72
C ILE A 79 1.00 -6.35 8.88
N THR A 80 1.58 -6.63 10.05
CA THR A 80 0.79 -6.93 11.25
C THR A 80 0.27 -5.64 11.90
N PRO A 81 -0.86 -5.69 12.64
CA PRO A 81 -1.31 -4.55 13.45
C PRO A 81 -0.17 -4.04 14.35
N GLY A 82 0.10 -2.74 14.30
CA GLY A 82 1.16 -2.12 15.10
C GLY A 82 2.57 -2.19 14.51
N THR A 83 2.77 -2.82 13.34
CA THR A 83 4.04 -2.72 12.60
C THR A 83 4.39 -1.27 12.36
N THR A 84 5.62 -0.89 12.70
CA THR A 84 6.17 0.44 12.44
C THR A 84 6.84 0.52 11.06
N PRO A 85 6.97 1.71 10.47
CA PRO A 85 7.67 1.87 9.19
C PRO A 85 9.12 1.34 9.25
N ALA A 86 9.84 1.60 10.36
CA ALA A 86 11.21 1.13 10.53
C ALA A 86 11.32 -0.41 10.57
N GLU A 87 10.37 -1.10 11.20
CA GLU A 87 10.33 -2.57 11.19
C GLU A 87 10.00 -3.12 9.81
N LEU A 88 9.09 -2.46 9.07
CA LEU A 88 8.73 -2.87 7.72
C LEU A 88 9.90 -2.69 6.74
N ILE A 89 10.59 -1.54 6.82
CA ILE A 89 11.82 -1.26 6.05
C ILE A 89 12.90 -2.29 6.40
N GLY A 90 13.12 -2.57 7.69
CA GLY A 90 14.11 -3.56 8.11
C GLY A 90 13.81 -4.98 7.61
N LYS A 91 12.53 -5.33 7.42
CA LYS A 91 12.13 -6.59 6.78
C LYS A 91 12.39 -6.57 5.27
N ALA A 92 12.11 -5.45 4.61
CA ALA A 92 12.38 -5.25 3.18
C ALA A 92 13.87 -5.34 2.87
N ASP A 93 14.72 -4.66 3.64
CA ASP A 93 16.18 -4.67 3.49
C ASP A 93 16.81 -6.04 3.80
N ALA A 94 16.13 -6.89 4.56
CA ALA A 94 16.59 -8.24 4.90
C ALA A 94 16.24 -9.29 3.84
N LEU A 95 15.48 -8.93 2.81
CA LEU A 95 15.14 -9.82 1.72
C LEU A 95 16.31 -9.90 0.71
N PRO A 96 16.53 -11.08 0.12
CA PRO A 96 17.68 -11.37 -0.73
C PRO A 96 17.66 -10.66 -2.09
#